data_AF-L9WA12-F1
#
_entry.id   AF-L9WA12-F1
#
_cell.length_a   1.000
_cell.length_b   1.000
_cell.length_c   1.000
_cell.angle_alpha   90.00
_cell.angle_beta   90.00
_cell.angle_gamma   90.00
#
_symmetry.space_group_name_H-M   'P 1'
#
loop_
_entity.id
_entity.type
_entity.pdbx_description
1 polymer ?
#
loop_
_entity_poly.entity_id
_entity_poly.type
_entity_poly.pdbx_seq_one_letter_code
_entity_poly.pdbx_strand_id
1 'polypeptide(L)'
;MTPDSISGTERGHERSTDRSPRSAALEAGKNALTAGRRGLWRALARPTVSDVAMIACTFAVGIGIGSRLVGFELAALAMGAGLGVALTTILLGSSRPLVRGFGGALAVPASVLLSSPVLVAAILAVTSPTVGVVSALTVWSLVIAAFAAGVAPWDRLGTGGVRRGATGTTLAAIGVVGVVVLRVVPESAVRDRAGAAVVDVLGAAGDFVAANDAWAVVSFAGLVVVTAVVSSRALRYVPFDRLVPPDRRGSFATGSTRLRWVCSRVGRGALVLSIVAVGASSVSARFETRPVTPAELQTGLPDPVGSGLATVVTSSGLRFVFGIVLVVMLSLSVLEWGRRLLGRNIARVCARLLAPVVGGAVVALVAARALPGSALEADLTGALEGTAPPSVLELLEALPAFAVAAVVLVVTLALLASMLWAVTMMRAFRLLPPRAIGAALAAGAMGVLAAGIAIVGQVEAAIITAAAAFVLWDIGEYADGVRTELGSAAATLRAELVHIGGTAATGAVVAVATVACYRWLLPELSISVPAHAAVAVGTGLLAVAFVVWVLRG
;
A
#
# COMPACT_ATOMS: atom_id res chain seq x y z
N MET A 1 41.74 54.80 -53.29
CA MET A 1 41.77 56.21 -52.89
C MET A 1 40.68 56.43 -51.85
N THR A 2 41.09 56.30 -50.58
CA THR A 2 40.83 57.17 -49.40
C THR A 2 39.56 58.03 -49.31
N PRO A 3 39.16 58.45 -48.09
CA PRO A 3 39.22 57.78 -46.78
C PRO A 3 38.03 58.15 -45.84
N ASP A 4 38.06 57.65 -44.59
CA ASP A 4 37.57 58.26 -43.34
C ASP A 4 36.11 58.70 -43.21
N SER A 5 35.42 58.68 -42.08
CA SER A 5 35.54 58.17 -40.71
C SER A 5 34.20 58.58 -40.06
N ILE A 6 33.72 57.87 -39.05
CA ILE A 6 33.11 58.44 -37.82
C ILE A 6 32.57 57.28 -36.98
N SER A 7 33.22 57.16 -35.83
CA SER A 7 32.84 56.50 -34.60
C SER A 7 31.34 56.54 -34.26
N GLY A 8 30.80 55.35 -33.95
CA GLY A 8 29.52 55.19 -33.28
C GLY A 8 29.56 53.96 -32.38
N THR A 9 30.43 53.96 -31.38
CA THR A 9 30.34 53.02 -30.25
C THR A 9 29.14 53.39 -29.38
N GLU A 10 27.93 53.11 -29.84
CA GLU A 10 26.81 52.94 -28.93
C GLU A 10 26.97 51.58 -28.26
N ARG A 11 27.69 51.60 -27.14
CA ARG A 11 27.42 50.66 -26.05
C ARG A 11 25.94 50.83 -25.71
N GLY A 12 25.11 49.96 -26.28
CA GLY A 12 23.79 49.71 -25.74
C GLY A 12 24.00 49.36 -24.28
N HIS A 13 23.74 50.32 -23.39
CA HIS A 13 23.39 50.04 -22.02
C HIS A 13 22.22 49.06 -22.10
N GLU A 14 22.53 47.77 -22.00
CA GLU A 14 21.61 46.80 -21.42
C GLU A 14 21.18 47.44 -20.12
N ARG A 15 20.00 48.09 -20.15
CA ARG A 15 19.20 48.32 -18.97
C ARG A 15 18.95 46.92 -18.43
N SER A 16 19.87 46.45 -17.58
CA SER A 16 19.60 45.42 -16.60
C SER A 16 18.48 46.01 -15.76
N THR A 17 17.26 45.79 -16.22
CA THR A 17 16.07 46.14 -15.46
C THR A 17 16.28 45.53 -14.10
N ASP A 18 16.50 46.39 -13.10
CA ASP A 18 16.48 46.07 -11.69
C ASP A 18 15.08 45.54 -11.36
N ARG A 19 14.82 44.32 -11.82
CA ARG A 19 13.67 43.56 -11.40
C ARG A 19 13.91 43.32 -9.93
N SER A 20 13.11 44.00 -9.11
CA SER A 20 13.18 43.83 -7.68
C SER A 20 13.19 42.32 -7.36
N PRO A 21 14.00 41.85 -6.40
CA PRO A 21 14.06 40.43 -6.06
C PRO A 21 12.68 39.84 -5.72
N ARG A 22 11.73 40.68 -5.31
CA ARG A 22 10.31 40.33 -5.13
C ARG A 22 9.60 39.99 -6.44
N SER A 23 9.80 40.75 -7.52
CA SER A 23 9.16 40.46 -8.83
C SER A 23 9.74 39.20 -9.46
N ALA A 24 11.06 38.98 -9.35
CA ALA A 24 11.71 37.75 -9.79
C ALA A 24 11.21 36.51 -9.01
N ALA A 25 11.03 36.62 -7.69
CA ALA A 25 10.47 35.55 -6.87
C ALA A 25 9.00 35.25 -7.20
N LEU A 26 8.19 36.28 -7.46
CA LEU A 26 6.79 36.14 -7.86
C LEU A 26 6.65 35.50 -9.25
N GLU A 27 7.46 35.90 -10.23
CA GLU A 27 7.48 35.26 -11.55
C GLU A 27 7.96 33.81 -11.47
N ALA A 28 9.00 33.51 -10.68
CA ALA A 28 9.45 32.15 -10.43
C ALA A 28 8.35 31.31 -9.76
N GLY A 29 7.62 31.87 -8.79
CA GLY A 29 6.47 31.23 -8.15
C GLY A 29 5.32 30.96 -9.12
N LYS A 30 4.95 31.92 -9.96
CA LYS A 30 3.91 31.76 -10.99
C LYS A 30 4.30 30.71 -12.03
N ASN A 31 5.55 30.70 -12.45
CA ASN A 31 6.08 29.70 -13.39
C ASN A 31 6.11 28.30 -12.75
N ALA A 32 6.47 28.19 -11.48
CA ALA A 32 6.41 26.96 -10.71
C ALA A 32 4.98 26.44 -10.54
N LEU A 33 4.01 27.33 -10.24
CA LEU A 33 2.59 26.99 -10.11
C LEU A 33 1.99 26.54 -11.43
N THR A 34 2.23 27.26 -12.53
CA THR A 34 1.71 26.89 -13.85
C THR A 34 2.37 25.61 -14.38
N ALA A 35 3.65 25.36 -14.09
CA ALA A 35 4.32 24.10 -14.38
C ALA A 35 3.82 22.94 -13.51
N GLY A 36 3.48 23.23 -12.25
CA GLY A 36 2.82 22.33 -11.31
C GLY A 36 1.44 21.92 -11.82
N ARG A 37 0.58 22.90 -12.14
CA ARG A 37 -0.75 22.70 -12.72
C ARG A 37 -0.71 21.89 -14.01
N ARG A 38 0.14 22.26 -14.97
CA ARG A 38 0.32 21.49 -16.22
C ARG A 38 0.89 20.09 -15.97
N GLY A 39 1.63 19.90 -14.88
CA GLY A 39 2.15 18.60 -14.45
C GLY A 39 1.07 17.74 -13.79
N LEU A 40 0.19 18.35 -13.00
CA LEU A 40 -0.98 17.75 -12.39
C LEU A 40 -1.94 17.25 -13.45
N TRP A 41 -2.33 18.10 -14.40
CA TRP A 41 -3.20 17.71 -15.53
C TRP A 41 -2.60 16.63 -16.42
N ARG A 42 -1.27 16.59 -16.56
CA ARG A 42 -0.58 15.50 -17.28
C ARG A 42 -0.43 14.23 -16.46
N ALA A 43 -0.45 14.32 -15.13
CA ALA A 43 -0.41 13.18 -14.23
C ALA A 43 -1.79 12.51 -14.11
N LEU A 44 -2.85 13.32 -14.18
CA LEU A 44 -4.25 12.91 -14.29
C LEU A 44 -4.58 12.64 -15.77
N ALA A 45 -3.98 11.59 -16.35
CA ALA A 45 -4.21 11.17 -17.74
C ALA A 45 -5.71 11.24 -18.11
N ARG A 46 -6.04 11.54 -19.38
CA ARG A 46 -7.43 11.49 -19.83
C ARG A 46 -7.91 10.04 -19.69
N PRO A 47 -8.83 9.73 -18.76
CA PRO A 47 -9.32 8.36 -18.60
C PRO A 47 -10.09 7.96 -19.87
N THR A 48 -10.03 6.68 -20.23
CA THR A 48 -10.92 6.13 -21.26
C THR A 48 -12.37 6.07 -20.74
N VAL A 49 -13.34 5.79 -21.60
CA VAL A 49 -14.72 5.61 -21.13
C VAL A 49 -14.85 4.34 -20.30
N SER A 50 -14.11 3.28 -20.65
CA SER A 50 -14.00 2.07 -19.82
C SER A 50 -13.41 2.36 -18.44
N ASP A 51 -12.43 3.27 -18.31
CA ASP A 51 -11.92 3.69 -16.99
C ASP A 51 -12.99 4.37 -16.13
N VAL A 52 -13.72 5.31 -16.73
CA VAL A 52 -14.81 6.02 -16.05
C VAL A 52 -15.91 5.04 -15.64
N ALA A 53 -16.24 4.08 -16.52
CA ALA A 53 -17.24 3.05 -16.24
C ALA A 53 -16.78 2.11 -15.11
N MET A 54 -15.51 1.69 -15.09
CA MET A 54 -14.97 0.89 -13.99
C MET A 54 -15.05 1.67 -12.67
N ILE A 55 -14.62 2.94 -12.64
CA ILE A 55 -14.68 3.77 -11.44
C ILE A 55 -16.13 3.90 -10.99
N ALA A 56 -17.04 4.30 -11.88
CA ALA A 56 -18.46 4.47 -11.57
C ALA A 56 -19.10 3.16 -11.05
N CYS A 57 -18.81 2.02 -11.68
CA CYS A 57 -19.31 0.72 -11.27
C CYS A 57 -18.74 0.31 -9.90
N THR A 58 -17.44 0.54 -9.65
CA THR A 58 -16.81 0.29 -8.35
C THR A 58 -17.48 1.12 -7.25
N PHE A 59 -17.79 2.38 -7.53
CA PHE A 59 -18.50 3.28 -6.62
C PHE A 59 -19.95 2.86 -6.39
N ALA A 60 -20.68 2.53 -7.44
CA ALA A 60 -22.07 2.09 -7.35
C ALA A 60 -22.21 0.79 -6.54
N VAL A 61 -21.35 -0.20 -6.81
CA VAL A 61 -21.32 -1.49 -6.10
C VAL A 61 -20.82 -1.31 -4.67
N GLY A 62 -19.72 -0.58 -4.49
CA GLY A 62 -19.11 -0.35 -3.17
C GLY A 62 -20.02 0.41 -2.21
N ILE A 63 -20.65 1.51 -2.66
CA ILE A 63 -21.59 2.26 -1.83
C ILE A 63 -22.91 1.51 -1.71
N GLY A 64 -23.45 0.97 -2.81
CA GLY A 64 -24.76 0.30 -2.81
C GLY A 64 -24.79 -0.96 -1.96
N ILE A 65 -23.78 -1.82 -2.09
CA ILE A 65 -23.70 -3.07 -1.33
C ILE A 65 -23.01 -2.86 0.01
N GLY A 66 -21.92 -2.07 0.06
CA GLY A 66 -21.22 -1.78 1.32
C GLY A 66 -22.11 -1.05 2.34
N SER A 67 -23.02 -0.18 1.89
CA SER A 67 -23.97 0.49 2.80
C SER A 67 -24.93 -0.47 3.52
N ARG A 68 -25.17 -1.66 2.97
CA ARG A 68 -25.98 -2.71 3.63
C ARG A 68 -25.27 -3.38 4.79
N LEU A 69 -23.93 -3.31 4.84
CA LEU A 69 -23.12 -3.96 5.86
C LEU A 69 -22.69 -2.98 6.94
N VAL A 70 -22.20 -1.81 6.52
CA VAL A 70 -21.55 -0.85 7.43
C VAL A 70 -22.21 0.53 7.46
N GLY A 71 -23.33 0.69 6.78
CA GLY A 71 -24.03 1.98 6.64
C GLY A 71 -23.47 2.85 5.52
N PHE A 72 -24.31 3.75 5.02
CA PHE A 72 -23.96 4.64 3.90
C PHE A 72 -22.78 5.55 4.22
N GLU A 73 -22.74 6.14 5.41
CA GLU A 73 -21.71 7.08 5.83
C GLU A 73 -20.31 6.46 5.85
N LEU A 74 -20.16 5.28 6.47
CA LEU A 74 -18.88 4.59 6.54
C LEU A 74 -18.44 4.06 5.18
N ALA A 75 -19.38 3.55 4.37
CA ALA A 75 -19.08 3.12 3.01
C ALA A 75 -18.61 4.29 2.12
N ALA A 76 -19.31 5.43 2.17
CA ALA A 76 -18.93 6.63 1.43
C ALA A 76 -17.58 7.18 1.90
N LEU A 77 -17.33 7.19 3.22
CA LEU A 77 -16.05 7.61 3.81
C LEU A 77 -14.90 6.69 3.35
N ALA A 78 -15.09 5.37 3.39
CA ALA A 78 -14.09 4.39 2.94
C ALA A 78 -13.76 4.56 1.46
N MET A 79 -14.78 4.75 0.61
CA MET A 79 -14.58 4.97 -0.82
C MET A 79 -13.89 6.32 -1.10
N GLY A 80 -14.27 7.38 -0.37
CA GLY A 80 -13.59 8.68 -0.42
C GLY A 80 -12.13 8.61 0.04
N ALA A 81 -11.85 7.85 1.09
CA ALA A 81 -10.50 7.58 1.58
C ALA A 81 -9.65 6.90 0.51
N GLY A 82 -10.18 5.84 -0.13
CA GLY A 82 -9.50 5.16 -1.23
C GLY A 82 -9.13 6.10 -2.37
N LEU A 83 -10.03 6.99 -2.80
CA LEU A 83 -9.73 8.02 -3.82
C LEU A 83 -8.68 9.03 -3.36
N GLY A 84 -8.74 9.48 -2.10
CA GLY A 84 -7.74 10.37 -1.51
C GLY A 84 -6.35 9.73 -1.54
N VAL A 85 -6.26 8.44 -1.21
CA VAL A 85 -5.03 7.63 -1.31
C VAL A 85 -4.58 7.49 -2.77
N ALA A 86 -5.50 7.28 -3.71
CA ALA A 86 -5.19 7.18 -5.14
C ALA A 86 -4.55 8.47 -5.67
N LEU A 87 -5.21 9.62 -5.41
CA LEU A 87 -4.71 10.93 -5.81
C LEU A 87 -3.32 11.21 -5.22
N THR A 88 -3.17 10.98 -3.92
CA THR A 88 -1.89 11.15 -3.20
C THR A 88 -0.79 10.29 -3.82
N THR A 89 -1.11 9.03 -4.14
CA THR A 89 -0.17 8.09 -4.75
C THR A 89 0.27 8.53 -6.15
N ILE A 90 -0.66 9.03 -6.97
CA ILE A 90 -0.39 9.57 -8.30
C ILE A 90 0.58 10.76 -8.21
N LEU A 91 0.36 11.67 -7.26
CA LEU A 91 1.19 12.85 -7.04
C LEU A 91 2.59 12.49 -6.52
N LEU A 92 2.67 11.64 -5.50
CA LEU A 92 3.92 11.14 -4.95
C LEU A 92 4.74 10.32 -5.97
N GLY A 93 4.07 9.67 -6.91
CA GLY A 93 4.69 8.96 -8.02
C GLY A 93 5.26 9.84 -9.13
N SER A 94 5.04 11.16 -9.08
CA SER A 94 5.52 12.12 -10.08
C SER A 94 7.04 12.26 -10.08
N SER A 95 7.62 12.48 -11.25
CA SER A 95 9.06 12.77 -11.42
C SER A 95 9.40 14.24 -11.17
N ARG A 96 8.39 15.11 -11.02
CA ARG A 96 8.56 16.55 -10.76
C ARG A 96 8.59 16.80 -9.25
N PRO A 97 9.66 17.42 -8.69
CA PRO A 97 9.76 17.70 -7.26
C PRO A 97 8.55 18.43 -6.68
N LEU A 98 8.06 19.48 -7.36
CA LEU A 98 6.93 20.28 -6.86
C LEU A 98 5.64 19.45 -6.73
N VAL A 99 5.30 18.65 -7.75
CA VAL A 99 4.11 17.78 -7.72
C VAL A 99 4.25 16.72 -6.64
N ARG A 100 5.46 16.18 -6.48
CA ARG A 100 5.77 15.19 -5.45
C ARG A 100 5.74 15.78 -4.04
N GLY A 101 6.16 17.03 -3.86
CA GLY A 101 6.07 17.75 -2.58
C GLY A 101 4.62 18.07 -2.22
N PHE A 102 3.80 18.47 -3.18
CA PHE A 102 2.35 18.59 -2.99
C PHE A 102 1.71 17.25 -2.64
N GLY A 103 2.15 16.16 -3.28
CA GLY A 103 1.78 14.80 -2.88
C GLY A 103 2.17 14.47 -1.43
N GLY A 104 3.33 14.94 -0.94
CA GLY A 104 3.75 14.77 0.45
C GLY A 104 2.86 15.54 1.43
N ALA A 105 2.45 16.75 1.06
CA ALA A 105 1.50 17.53 1.84
C ALA A 105 0.11 16.85 1.87
N LEU A 106 -0.38 16.35 0.74
CA LEU A 106 -1.65 15.62 0.68
C LEU A 106 -1.61 14.24 1.34
N ALA A 107 -0.42 13.66 1.54
CA ALA A 107 -0.29 12.36 2.21
C ALA A 107 -0.78 12.41 3.65
N VAL A 108 -0.67 13.56 4.31
CA VAL A 108 -1.12 13.77 5.69
C VAL A 108 -2.66 13.71 5.82
N PRO A 109 -3.45 14.55 5.14
CA PRO A 109 -4.91 14.43 5.21
C PRO A 109 -5.41 13.12 4.61
N ALA A 110 -4.74 12.57 3.58
CA ALA A 110 -5.11 11.27 3.03
C ALA A 110 -4.84 10.11 4.01
N SER A 111 -3.78 10.18 4.82
CA SER A 111 -3.50 9.16 5.84
C SER A 111 -4.49 9.22 6.99
N VAL A 112 -4.89 10.43 7.41
CA VAL A 112 -5.96 10.62 8.42
C VAL A 112 -7.31 10.14 7.88
N LEU A 113 -7.64 10.46 6.63
CA LEU A 113 -8.86 9.98 5.98
C LEU A 113 -8.88 8.46 5.82
N LEU A 114 -7.72 7.84 5.56
CA LEU A 114 -7.56 6.39 5.53
C LEU A 114 -7.71 5.76 6.92
N SER A 115 -7.13 6.37 7.96
CA SER A 115 -7.14 5.80 9.31
C SER A 115 -8.51 5.88 9.98
N SER A 116 -9.34 6.87 9.66
CA SER A 116 -10.68 7.02 10.24
C SER A 116 -11.58 5.77 10.07
N PRO A 117 -11.85 5.29 8.84
CA PRO A 117 -12.66 4.09 8.65
C PRO A 117 -11.97 2.82 9.18
N VAL A 118 -10.62 2.77 9.18
CA VAL A 118 -9.85 1.66 9.76
C VAL A 118 -9.97 1.61 11.27
N LEU A 119 -9.97 2.76 11.95
CA LEU A 119 -10.13 2.86 13.38
C LEU A 119 -11.54 2.40 13.79
N VAL A 120 -12.56 2.87 13.09
CA VAL A 120 -13.95 2.42 13.31
C VAL A 120 -14.06 0.90 13.10
N ALA A 121 -13.46 0.39 12.02
CA ALA A 121 -13.37 -1.04 11.75
C ALA A 121 -12.66 -1.83 12.87
N ALA A 122 -11.55 -1.31 13.40
CA ALA A 122 -10.81 -1.94 14.49
C ALA A 122 -11.62 -1.96 15.79
N ILE A 123 -12.28 -0.86 16.14
CA ILE A 123 -13.16 -0.78 17.31
C ILE A 123 -14.32 -1.77 17.20
N LEU A 124 -14.95 -1.86 16.02
CA LEU A 124 -16.00 -2.84 15.76
C LEU A 124 -15.48 -4.27 15.90
N ALA A 125 -14.29 -4.57 15.35
CA ALA A 125 -13.68 -5.91 15.45
C ALA A 125 -13.38 -6.34 16.88
N VAL A 126 -12.97 -5.41 17.75
CA VAL A 126 -12.70 -5.68 19.17
C VAL A 126 -14.00 -5.85 19.96
N THR A 127 -15.03 -5.04 19.67
CA THR A 127 -16.30 -5.06 20.42
C THR A 127 -17.25 -6.18 19.99
N SER A 128 -17.15 -6.66 18.76
CA SER A 128 -17.95 -7.77 18.24
C SER A 128 -17.08 -8.68 17.35
N PRO A 129 -16.53 -9.79 17.89
CA PRO A 129 -15.48 -10.55 17.20
C PRO A 129 -15.91 -11.10 15.84
N THR A 130 -17.16 -11.54 15.67
CA THR A 130 -17.63 -12.10 14.39
C THR A 130 -18.10 -11.02 13.42
N VAL A 131 -19.01 -10.13 13.86
CA VAL A 131 -19.61 -9.09 12.98
C VAL A 131 -18.62 -7.96 12.71
N GLY A 132 -17.80 -7.63 13.70
CA GLY A 132 -16.81 -6.58 13.63
C GLY A 132 -15.65 -6.90 12.69
N VAL A 133 -15.16 -8.14 12.67
CA VAL A 133 -14.12 -8.56 11.70
C VAL A 133 -14.65 -8.47 10.26
N VAL A 134 -15.90 -8.90 10.01
CA VAL A 134 -16.48 -8.77 8.67
C VAL A 134 -16.70 -7.30 8.28
N SER A 135 -17.14 -6.47 9.23
CA SER A 135 -17.28 -5.03 9.02
C SER A 135 -15.92 -4.39 8.71
N ALA A 136 -14.86 -4.81 9.41
CA ALA A 136 -13.51 -4.34 9.17
C ALA A 136 -12.96 -4.75 7.80
N LEU A 137 -13.15 -6.01 7.42
CA LEU A 137 -12.79 -6.52 6.10
C LEU A 137 -13.56 -5.80 4.98
N THR A 138 -14.85 -5.52 5.20
CA THR A 138 -15.71 -4.76 4.29
C THR A 138 -15.14 -3.37 4.07
N VAL A 139 -14.91 -2.62 5.15
CA VAL A 139 -14.38 -1.25 5.09
C VAL A 139 -13.04 -1.22 4.38
N TRP A 140 -12.13 -2.13 4.72
CA TRP A 140 -10.82 -2.22 4.09
C TRP A 140 -10.90 -2.57 2.60
N SER A 141 -11.82 -3.47 2.23
CA SER A 141 -12.08 -3.83 0.83
C SER A 141 -12.61 -2.65 0.04
N LEU A 142 -13.50 -1.83 0.61
CA LEU A 142 -14.00 -0.60 -0.02
C LEU A 142 -12.89 0.42 -0.25
N VAL A 143 -12.04 0.66 0.76
CA VAL A 143 -10.86 1.53 0.64
C VAL A 143 -9.94 1.06 -0.49
N ILE A 144 -9.58 -0.22 -0.51
CA ILE A 144 -8.69 -0.79 -1.54
C ILE A 144 -9.35 -0.72 -2.91
N ALA A 145 -10.65 -1.03 -3.03
CA ALA A 145 -11.35 -1.00 -4.30
C ALA A 145 -11.41 0.41 -4.90
N ALA A 146 -11.78 1.42 -4.11
CA ALA A 146 -11.77 2.82 -4.55
C ALA A 146 -10.36 3.32 -4.88
N PHE A 147 -9.36 2.95 -4.07
CA PHE A 147 -7.97 3.23 -4.38
C PHE A 147 -7.57 2.65 -5.73
N ALA A 148 -7.82 1.36 -5.92
CA ALA A 148 -7.45 0.59 -7.10
C ALA A 148 -8.13 1.11 -8.37
N ALA A 149 -9.43 1.41 -8.28
CA ALA A 149 -10.18 2.03 -9.37
C ALA A 149 -9.64 3.43 -9.70
N GLY A 150 -9.36 4.26 -8.68
CA GLY A 150 -8.83 5.61 -8.87
C GLY A 150 -7.42 5.64 -9.50
N VAL A 151 -6.61 4.61 -9.27
CA VAL A 151 -5.27 4.50 -9.89
C VAL A 151 -5.26 3.65 -11.17
N ALA A 152 -6.37 3.02 -11.57
CA ALA A 152 -6.45 2.20 -12.77
C ALA A 152 -6.08 2.94 -14.07
N PRO A 153 -6.47 4.22 -14.27
CA PRO A 153 -6.10 4.99 -15.46
C PRO A 153 -4.63 5.42 -15.48
N TRP A 154 -3.88 5.16 -14.41
CA TRP A 154 -2.51 5.66 -14.24
C TRP A 154 -1.48 4.64 -14.73
N ASP A 155 -0.96 4.84 -15.94
CA ASP A 155 0.03 3.97 -16.62
C ASP A 155 1.29 3.66 -15.78
N ARG A 156 1.57 4.47 -14.76
CA ARG A 156 2.74 4.28 -13.89
C ARG A 156 2.53 3.29 -12.76
N LEU A 157 1.31 2.82 -12.53
CA LEU A 157 1.02 1.73 -11.59
C LEU A 157 1.89 0.51 -11.90
N GLY A 158 1.97 0.18 -13.19
CA GLY A 158 2.80 -0.86 -13.80
C GLY A 158 4.30 -0.53 -13.93
N THR A 159 4.80 0.65 -13.57
CA THR A 159 6.24 0.99 -13.73
C THR A 159 6.91 1.47 -12.45
N GLY A 160 6.32 1.09 -11.30
CA GLY A 160 6.86 1.42 -9.97
C GLY A 160 6.33 2.74 -9.41
N GLY A 161 5.25 3.27 -9.98
CA GLY A 161 4.53 4.43 -9.45
C GLY A 161 4.05 4.22 -8.02
N VAL A 162 3.42 3.08 -7.71
CA VAL A 162 3.00 2.73 -6.34
C VAL A 162 4.18 2.69 -5.39
N ARG A 163 5.30 2.07 -5.79
CA ARG A 163 6.54 2.04 -5.00
C ARG A 163 7.06 3.44 -4.72
N ARG A 164 7.03 4.34 -5.71
CA ARG A 164 7.39 5.75 -5.51
C ARG A 164 6.43 6.46 -4.57
N GLY A 165 5.13 6.16 -4.66
CA GLY A 165 4.10 6.54 -3.71
C GLY A 165 4.49 6.13 -2.29
N ALA A 166 4.69 4.83 -2.04
CA ALA A 166 5.09 4.28 -0.76
C ALA A 166 6.34 4.96 -0.19
N THR A 167 7.42 5.08 -0.99
CA THR A 167 8.63 5.79 -0.55
C THR A 167 8.38 7.28 -0.28
N GLY A 168 7.50 7.92 -1.04
CA GLY A 168 7.11 9.31 -0.84
C GLY A 168 6.35 9.51 0.47
N THR A 169 5.43 8.60 0.81
CA THR A 169 4.71 8.60 2.08
C THR A 169 5.66 8.39 3.26
N THR A 170 6.59 7.43 3.17
CA THR A 170 7.62 7.23 4.21
C THR A 170 8.48 8.48 4.37
N LEU A 171 8.86 9.16 3.29
CA LEU A 171 9.61 10.42 3.35
C LEU A 171 8.77 11.56 3.95
N ALA A 172 7.46 11.61 3.68
CA ALA A 172 6.57 12.57 4.34
C ALA A 172 6.52 12.32 5.85
N ALA A 173 6.44 11.06 6.29
CA ALA A 173 6.51 10.69 7.72
C ALA A 173 7.83 11.13 8.36
N ILE A 174 8.97 10.95 7.68
CA ILE A 174 10.26 11.47 8.13
C ILE A 174 10.23 13.00 8.30
N GLY A 175 9.52 13.72 7.41
CA GLY A 175 9.31 15.16 7.56
C GLY A 175 8.53 15.53 8.81
N VAL A 176 7.46 14.79 9.12
CA VAL A 176 6.68 14.95 10.37
C VAL A 176 7.56 14.69 11.59
N VAL A 177 8.28 13.57 11.61
CA VAL A 177 9.23 13.22 12.69
C VAL A 177 10.29 14.31 12.85
N GLY A 178 10.85 14.83 11.77
CA GLY A 178 11.82 15.91 11.80
C GLY A 178 11.30 17.18 12.49
N VAL A 179 10.03 17.53 12.29
CA VAL A 179 9.39 18.66 12.99
C VAL A 179 9.27 18.38 14.48
N VAL A 180 8.88 17.16 14.88
CA VAL A 180 8.80 16.76 16.30
C VAL A 180 10.17 16.83 16.94
N VAL A 181 11.16 16.19 16.33
CA VAL A 181 12.54 16.16 16.82
C VAL A 181 13.07 17.58 17.02
N LEU A 182 12.92 18.48 16.04
CA LEU A 182 13.38 19.86 16.16
C LEU A 182 12.66 20.66 17.27
N ARG A 183 11.44 20.29 17.63
CA ARG A 183 10.62 20.98 18.64
C ARG A 183 10.76 20.42 20.05
N VAL A 184 10.98 19.11 20.16
CA VAL A 184 10.92 18.35 21.41
C VAL A 184 12.32 17.96 21.94
N VAL A 185 13.31 17.75 21.06
CA VAL A 185 14.69 17.42 21.48
C VAL A 185 15.35 18.42 22.44
N PRO A 186 15.02 19.73 22.46
CA PRO A 186 15.55 20.63 23.47
C PRO A 186 15.24 20.24 24.92
N GLU A 187 14.23 19.41 25.17
CA GLU A 187 13.82 18.97 26.51
C GLU A 187 14.51 17.65 26.90
N SER A 188 15.35 17.66 27.94
CA SER A 188 16.12 16.49 28.40
C SER A 188 15.23 15.35 28.90
N ALA A 189 14.14 15.65 29.64
CA ALA A 189 13.23 14.65 30.18
C ALA A 189 12.52 13.84 29.09
N VAL A 190 12.14 14.48 27.97
CA VAL A 190 11.48 13.78 26.85
C VAL A 190 12.50 12.94 26.07
N ARG A 191 13.76 13.38 25.99
CA ARG A 191 14.83 12.62 25.34
C ARG A 191 15.11 11.30 26.06
N ASP A 192 15.19 11.32 27.39
CA ASP A 192 15.49 10.13 28.18
C ASP A 192 14.33 9.12 28.11
N ARG A 193 13.08 9.59 28.20
CA ARG A 193 11.88 8.74 28.02
C ARG A 193 11.73 8.20 26.61
N ALA A 194 12.03 9.01 25.59
CA ALA A 194 12.03 8.55 24.19
C ALA A 194 13.11 7.48 23.94
N GLY A 195 14.28 7.62 24.57
CA GLY A 195 15.34 6.61 24.54
C GLY A 195 14.88 5.28 25.13
N ALA A 196 14.27 5.30 26.32
CA ALA A 196 13.71 4.12 26.96
C ALA A 196 12.62 3.46 26.10
N ALA A 197 11.65 4.23 25.60
CA ALA A 197 10.59 3.72 24.74
C ALA A 197 11.12 3.11 23.42
N VAL A 198 12.15 3.69 22.80
CA VAL A 198 12.79 3.12 21.61
C VAL A 198 13.49 1.80 21.95
N VAL A 199 14.19 1.71 23.07
CA VAL A 199 14.84 0.48 23.53
C VAL A 199 13.80 -0.60 23.80
N ASP A 200 12.69 -0.28 24.44
CA ASP A 200 11.61 -1.25 24.71
C ASP A 200 10.90 -1.71 23.43
N VAL A 201 10.64 -0.81 22.48
CA VAL A 201 10.07 -1.17 21.17
C VAL A 201 11.05 -2.03 20.37
N LEU A 202 12.35 -1.73 20.41
CA LEU A 202 13.38 -2.55 19.77
C LEU A 202 13.57 -3.90 20.49
N GLY A 203 13.40 -3.93 21.82
CA GLY A 203 13.36 -5.14 22.64
C GLY A 203 12.20 -6.04 22.23
N ALA A 204 10.98 -5.49 22.20
CA ALA A 204 9.77 -6.19 21.74
C ALA A 204 9.86 -6.64 20.27
N ALA A 205 10.51 -5.85 19.39
CA ALA A 205 10.80 -6.28 18.03
C ALA A 205 11.83 -7.42 17.98
N GLY A 206 12.79 -7.44 18.91
CA GLY A 206 13.71 -8.54 19.16
C GLY A 206 12.98 -9.79 19.65
N ASP A 207 12.00 -9.64 20.53
CA ASP A 207 11.14 -10.73 21.01
C ASP A 207 10.25 -11.29 19.89
N PHE A 208 9.79 -10.45 18.96
CA PHE A 208 9.08 -10.90 17.76
C PHE A 208 9.96 -11.83 16.87
N VAL A 209 11.28 -11.66 16.93
CA VAL A 209 12.27 -12.54 16.30
C VAL A 209 12.64 -13.72 17.22
N ALA A 210 12.39 -13.65 18.52
CA ALA A 210 12.63 -14.73 19.48
C ALA A 210 11.62 -15.89 19.32
N ALA A 211 12.08 -17.10 19.64
CA ALA A 211 11.49 -18.37 19.19
C ALA A 211 10.23 -18.85 19.95
N ASN A 212 9.68 -18.09 20.90
CA ASN A 212 8.90 -18.68 21.99
C ASN A 212 7.42 -18.27 22.12
N ASP A 213 6.80 -17.69 21.10
CA ASP A 213 5.44 -17.14 21.22
C ASP A 213 4.37 -17.77 20.31
N ALA A 214 3.10 -17.45 20.62
CA ALA A 214 1.92 -17.71 19.78
C ALA A 214 2.04 -17.17 18.35
N TRP A 215 3.00 -16.26 18.10
CA TRP A 215 3.26 -15.65 16.81
C TRP A 215 4.45 -16.27 16.06
N ALA A 216 5.11 -17.29 16.62
CA ALA A 216 6.35 -17.84 16.07
C ALA A 216 6.24 -18.26 14.59
N VAL A 217 5.12 -18.87 14.18
CA VAL A 217 4.89 -19.27 12.77
C VAL A 217 4.78 -18.05 11.86
N VAL A 218 4.03 -17.04 12.29
CA VAL A 218 3.79 -15.80 11.53
C VAL A 218 5.05 -14.95 11.45
N SER A 219 5.78 -14.79 12.55
CA SER A 219 7.01 -13.99 12.60
C SER A 219 8.14 -14.66 11.82
N PHE A 220 8.29 -15.99 11.90
CA PHE A 220 9.24 -16.74 11.09
C PHE A 220 8.90 -16.63 9.59
N ALA A 221 7.64 -16.86 9.21
CA ALA A 221 7.22 -16.75 7.81
C ALA A 221 7.41 -15.31 7.29
N GLY A 222 7.06 -14.30 8.08
CA GLY A 222 7.31 -12.88 7.77
C GLY A 222 8.80 -12.58 7.56
N LEU A 223 9.67 -13.08 8.45
CA LEU A 223 11.11 -12.94 8.35
C LEU A 223 11.65 -13.60 7.06
N VAL A 224 11.18 -14.80 6.72
CA VAL A 224 11.53 -15.50 5.47
C VAL A 224 11.08 -14.69 4.26
N VAL A 225 9.85 -14.17 4.25
CA VAL A 225 9.29 -13.33 3.17
C VAL A 225 10.13 -12.07 2.98
N VAL A 226 10.38 -11.33 4.06
CA VAL A 226 11.14 -10.07 4.02
C VAL A 226 12.57 -10.33 3.56
N THR A 227 13.23 -11.35 4.12
CA THR A 227 14.61 -11.71 3.75
C THR A 227 14.70 -12.14 2.29
N ALA A 228 13.77 -12.96 1.80
CA ALA A 228 13.73 -13.40 0.41
C ALA A 228 13.51 -12.23 -0.57
N VAL A 229 12.61 -11.29 -0.22
CA VAL A 229 12.34 -10.10 -1.04
C VAL A 229 13.54 -9.17 -1.08
N VAL A 230 14.10 -8.84 0.07
CA VAL A 230 15.27 -7.96 0.17
C VAL A 230 16.44 -8.58 -0.56
N SER A 231 16.73 -9.87 -0.35
CA SER A 231 17.81 -10.58 -1.03
C SER A 231 17.61 -10.59 -2.54
N SER A 232 16.41 -10.93 -3.03
CA SER A 232 16.09 -10.90 -4.47
C SER A 232 16.25 -9.51 -5.08
N ARG A 233 15.88 -8.45 -4.33
CA ARG A 233 16.08 -7.06 -4.77
C ARG A 233 17.55 -6.66 -4.74
N ALA A 234 18.29 -6.97 -3.69
CA ALA A 234 19.70 -6.68 -3.56
C ALA A 234 20.49 -7.35 -4.70
N LEU A 235 20.23 -8.62 -4.98
CA LEU A 235 20.83 -9.37 -6.10
C LEU A 235 20.52 -8.80 -7.49
N ARG A 236 19.39 -8.08 -7.66
CA ARG A 236 19.09 -7.35 -8.92
C ARG A 236 19.75 -5.98 -8.95
N TYR A 237 19.85 -5.35 -7.79
CA TYR A 237 20.19 -3.94 -7.69
C TYR A 237 21.69 -3.73 -7.57
N VAL A 238 22.40 -4.57 -6.83
CA VAL A 238 23.84 -4.51 -6.61
C VAL A 238 24.55 -5.24 -7.74
N PRO A 239 25.51 -4.60 -8.43
CA PRO A 239 26.25 -5.21 -9.53
C PRO A 239 27.35 -6.13 -9.00
N PHE A 240 26.94 -7.24 -8.38
CA PHE A 240 27.86 -8.23 -7.81
C PHE A 240 28.75 -8.88 -8.88
N ASP A 241 28.34 -8.84 -10.16
CA ASP A 241 29.13 -9.26 -11.31
C ASP A 241 30.47 -8.50 -11.45
N ARG A 242 30.55 -7.28 -10.90
CA ARG A 242 31.78 -6.48 -10.88
C ARG A 242 32.78 -6.93 -9.82
N LEU A 243 32.34 -7.66 -8.81
CA LEU A 243 33.19 -8.20 -7.74
C LEU A 243 33.83 -9.54 -8.14
N VAL A 244 33.40 -10.10 -9.27
CA VAL A 244 33.82 -11.42 -9.74
C VAL A 244 34.75 -11.25 -10.96
N PRO A 245 35.86 -12.03 -11.04
CA PRO A 245 36.74 -12.03 -12.21
C PRO A 245 35.97 -12.29 -13.52
N PRO A 246 36.39 -11.69 -14.67
CA PRO A 246 35.67 -11.78 -15.94
C PRO A 246 35.26 -13.20 -16.34
N ASP A 247 36.18 -14.16 -16.16
CA ASP A 247 36.01 -15.56 -16.57
C ASP A 247 34.90 -16.30 -15.79
N ARG A 248 34.53 -15.80 -14.59
CA ARG A 248 33.52 -16.39 -13.72
C ARG A 248 32.18 -15.64 -13.73
N ARG A 249 32.07 -14.54 -14.49
CA ARG A 249 30.85 -13.71 -14.54
C ARG A 249 29.64 -14.47 -15.08
N GLY A 250 29.83 -15.35 -16.07
CA GLY A 250 28.74 -16.17 -16.63
C GLY A 250 28.13 -17.13 -15.60
N SER A 251 28.98 -17.85 -14.88
CA SER A 251 28.55 -18.76 -13.80
C SER A 251 27.88 -18.00 -12.64
N PHE A 252 28.41 -16.82 -12.27
CA PHE A 252 27.83 -15.98 -11.24
C PHE A 252 26.47 -15.38 -11.65
N ALA A 253 26.33 -14.93 -12.90
CA ALA A 253 25.06 -14.44 -13.44
C ALA A 253 23.98 -15.53 -13.45
N THR A 254 24.37 -16.76 -13.77
CA THR A 254 23.47 -17.93 -13.72
C THR A 254 23.09 -18.27 -12.27
N GLY A 255 24.07 -18.32 -11.37
CA GLY A 255 23.86 -18.57 -9.94
C GLY A 255 22.96 -17.53 -9.27
N SER A 256 23.19 -16.24 -9.52
CA SER A 256 22.34 -15.14 -9.02
C SER A 256 20.93 -15.19 -9.61
N THR A 257 20.76 -15.61 -10.86
CA THR A 257 19.43 -15.82 -11.47
C THR A 257 18.70 -16.98 -10.80
N ARG A 258 19.38 -18.11 -10.57
CA ARG A 258 18.82 -19.25 -9.83
C ARG A 258 18.46 -18.86 -8.40
N LEU A 259 19.32 -18.15 -7.69
CA LEU A 259 19.06 -17.68 -6.33
C LEU A 259 17.86 -16.74 -6.27
N ARG A 260 17.74 -15.80 -7.22
CA ARG A 260 16.54 -14.93 -7.33
C ARG A 260 15.26 -15.73 -7.57
N TRP A 261 15.33 -16.79 -8.37
CA TRP A 261 14.20 -17.68 -8.61
C TRP A 261 13.82 -18.45 -7.34
N VAL A 262 14.81 -19.00 -6.62
CA VAL A 262 14.61 -19.66 -5.32
C VAL A 262 14.00 -18.70 -4.30
N CYS A 263 14.57 -17.51 -4.11
CA CYS A 263 14.02 -16.48 -3.22
C CYS A 263 12.57 -16.13 -3.59
N SER A 264 12.25 -16.04 -4.89
CA SER A 264 10.87 -15.79 -5.32
C SER A 264 9.93 -16.93 -4.99
N ARG A 265 10.36 -18.19 -5.10
CA ARG A 265 9.54 -19.38 -4.78
C ARG A 265 9.35 -19.53 -3.28
N VAL A 266 10.44 -19.43 -2.51
CA VAL A 266 10.44 -19.48 -1.04
C VAL A 266 9.60 -18.36 -0.46
N GLY A 267 9.77 -17.12 -0.95
CA GLY A 267 8.99 -15.98 -0.49
C GLY A 267 7.48 -16.12 -0.80
N ARG A 268 7.11 -16.72 -1.93
CA ARG A 268 5.70 -17.04 -2.22
C ARG A 268 5.15 -18.13 -1.30
N GLY A 269 5.91 -19.22 -1.11
CA GLY A 269 5.51 -20.30 -0.22
C GLY A 269 5.30 -19.82 1.20
N ALA A 270 6.24 -19.00 1.72
CA ALA A 270 6.13 -18.40 3.03
C ALA A 270 4.96 -17.41 3.13
N LEU A 271 4.67 -16.62 2.10
CA LEU A 271 3.51 -15.72 2.07
C LEU A 271 2.19 -16.51 2.12
N VAL A 272 2.07 -17.57 1.31
CA VAL A 272 0.89 -18.45 1.34
C VAL A 272 0.76 -19.09 2.72
N LEU A 273 1.86 -19.57 3.30
CA LEU A 273 1.86 -20.14 4.65
C LEU A 273 1.40 -19.13 5.70
N SER A 274 1.85 -17.86 5.63
CA SER A 274 1.37 -16.81 6.53
C SER A 274 -0.13 -16.54 6.37
N ILE A 275 -0.62 -16.46 5.12
CA ILE A 275 -2.05 -16.24 4.84
C ILE A 275 -2.88 -17.41 5.35
N VAL A 276 -2.43 -18.65 5.14
CA VAL A 276 -3.10 -19.86 5.62
C VAL A 276 -3.06 -19.92 7.16
N ALA A 277 -1.93 -19.61 7.79
CA ALA A 277 -1.81 -19.63 9.24
C ALA A 277 -2.74 -18.61 9.93
N VAL A 278 -2.97 -17.45 9.31
CA VAL A 278 -3.91 -16.42 9.82
C VAL A 278 -5.36 -16.70 9.40
N GLY A 279 -5.58 -17.23 8.19
CA GLY A 279 -6.91 -17.53 7.66
C GLY A 279 -7.55 -18.78 8.26
N ALA A 280 -6.76 -19.81 8.56
CA ALA A 280 -7.24 -21.03 9.19
C ALA A 280 -7.73 -20.78 10.63
N SER A 281 -7.10 -19.87 11.37
CA SER A 281 -7.55 -19.46 12.71
C SER A 281 -8.93 -18.77 12.68
N SER A 282 -9.26 -18.05 11.61
CA SER A 282 -10.55 -17.35 11.49
C SER A 282 -11.76 -18.20 11.08
N VAL A 283 -11.55 -19.45 10.62
CA VAL A 283 -12.62 -20.31 10.07
C VAL A 283 -13.04 -21.44 11.03
N SER A 284 -12.24 -21.69 12.07
CA SER A 284 -12.53 -22.71 13.08
C SER A 284 -13.08 -22.08 14.37
N ALA A 285 -14.26 -22.52 14.80
CA ALA A 285 -14.85 -22.20 16.10
C ALA A 285 -13.98 -22.59 17.32
N ARG A 286 -12.86 -23.32 17.11
CA ARG A 286 -11.88 -23.68 18.15
C ARG A 286 -10.72 -22.68 18.30
N PHE A 287 -10.55 -21.67 17.43
CA PHE A 287 -9.31 -20.87 17.36
C PHE A 287 -9.54 -19.35 17.27
N GLU A 288 -10.57 -18.86 17.97
CA GLU A 288 -11.03 -17.47 17.87
C GLU A 288 -10.06 -16.37 18.33
N THR A 289 -8.85 -16.68 18.83
CA THR A 289 -7.99 -15.64 19.44
C THR A 289 -6.48 -15.74 19.20
N ARG A 290 -5.94 -16.80 18.59
CA ARG A 290 -4.48 -16.98 18.48
C ARG A 290 -4.05 -17.57 17.12
N PRO A 291 -2.93 -17.10 16.54
CA PRO A 291 -2.34 -17.71 15.35
C PRO A 291 -1.94 -19.16 15.60
N VAL A 292 -1.80 -19.94 14.52
CA VAL A 292 -1.32 -21.33 14.61
C VAL A 292 0.02 -21.39 15.35
N THR A 293 0.06 -22.16 16.44
CA THR A 293 1.26 -22.30 17.27
C THR A 293 2.19 -23.42 16.77
N PRO A 294 3.49 -23.42 17.09
CA PRO A 294 4.38 -24.52 16.75
C PRO A 294 3.91 -25.87 17.29
N ALA A 295 3.28 -25.90 18.47
CA ALA A 295 2.71 -27.12 19.06
C ALA A 295 1.51 -27.66 18.26
N GLU A 296 0.68 -26.76 17.73
CA GLU A 296 -0.43 -27.13 16.84
C GLU A 296 0.07 -27.68 15.50
N LEU A 297 1.20 -27.18 14.98
CA LEU A 297 1.84 -27.78 13.81
C LEU A 297 2.33 -29.21 14.07
N GLN A 298 2.89 -29.48 15.26
CA GLN A 298 3.36 -30.81 15.65
C GLN A 298 2.21 -31.81 15.78
N THR A 299 1.10 -31.37 16.37
CA THR A 299 -0.05 -32.24 16.67
C THR A 299 -1.05 -32.35 15.52
N GLY A 300 -1.12 -31.34 14.64
CA GLY A 300 -2.06 -31.27 13.53
C GLY A 300 -1.56 -31.86 12.21
N LEU A 301 -0.26 -32.14 12.07
CA LEU A 301 0.33 -32.72 10.86
C LEU A 301 0.98 -34.08 11.16
N PRO A 302 0.99 -35.02 10.19
CA PRO A 302 1.66 -36.30 10.37
C PRO A 302 3.15 -36.12 10.65
N ASP A 303 3.70 -36.91 11.57
CA ASP A 303 5.15 -37.02 11.69
C ASP A 303 5.75 -37.70 10.46
N PRO A 304 6.95 -37.26 9.99
CA PRO A 304 7.85 -36.27 10.59
C PRO A 304 7.61 -34.81 10.14
N VAL A 305 6.52 -34.53 9.42
CA VAL A 305 6.26 -33.21 8.81
C VAL A 305 5.94 -32.17 9.87
N GLY A 306 5.07 -32.51 10.83
CA GLY A 306 4.69 -31.60 11.93
C GLY A 306 5.87 -31.23 12.83
N SER A 307 6.59 -32.24 13.32
CA SER A 307 7.81 -32.07 14.11
C SER A 307 8.89 -31.27 13.38
N GLY A 308 9.19 -31.62 12.12
CA GLY A 308 10.18 -30.90 11.32
C GLY A 308 9.85 -29.43 11.09
N LEU A 309 8.59 -29.09 10.76
CA LEU A 309 8.17 -27.70 10.54
C LEU A 309 8.23 -26.88 11.82
N ALA A 310 7.79 -27.44 12.95
CA ALA A 310 7.87 -26.76 14.23
C ALA A 310 9.32 -26.46 14.62
N THR A 311 10.25 -27.41 14.45
CA THR A 311 11.68 -27.21 14.70
C THR A 311 12.28 -26.12 13.81
N VAL A 312 11.90 -26.07 12.54
CA VAL A 312 12.36 -25.02 11.62
C VAL A 312 11.86 -23.64 12.06
N VAL A 313 10.57 -23.53 12.39
CA VAL A 313 9.93 -22.27 12.80
C VAL A 313 10.52 -21.73 14.10
N THR A 314 10.84 -22.59 15.07
CA THR A 314 11.41 -22.20 16.37
C THR A 314 12.95 -22.14 16.36
N SER A 315 13.61 -22.44 15.24
CA SER A 315 15.08 -22.39 15.16
C SER A 315 15.62 -20.97 15.28
N SER A 316 16.16 -20.64 16.45
CA SER A 316 16.85 -19.37 16.71
C SER A 316 18.03 -19.15 15.77
N GLY A 317 18.76 -20.22 15.43
CA GLY A 317 19.87 -20.18 14.46
C GLY A 317 19.43 -19.74 13.06
N LEU A 318 18.33 -20.30 12.54
CA LEU A 318 17.81 -19.89 11.23
C LEU A 318 17.30 -18.45 11.24
N ARG A 319 16.60 -18.04 12.30
CA ARG A 319 16.11 -16.65 12.45
C ARG A 319 17.26 -15.65 12.53
N PHE A 320 18.31 -15.97 13.28
CA PHE A 320 19.52 -15.16 13.35
C PHE A 320 20.21 -15.04 11.98
N VAL A 321 20.35 -16.15 11.26
CA VAL A 321 20.91 -16.15 9.89
C VAL A 321 20.06 -15.28 8.96
N PHE A 322 18.73 -15.39 8.99
CA PHE A 322 17.85 -14.53 8.19
C PHE A 322 17.99 -13.05 8.59
N GLY A 323 18.08 -12.74 9.88
CA GLY A 323 18.33 -11.39 10.38
C GLY A 323 19.64 -10.80 9.84
N ILE A 324 20.75 -11.54 9.92
CA ILE A 324 22.04 -11.12 9.36
C ILE A 324 21.93 -10.90 7.85
N VAL A 325 21.39 -11.86 7.11
CA VAL A 325 21.25 -11.77 5.65
C VAL A 325 20.41 -10.56 5.27
N LEU A 326 19.32 -10.31 6.00
CA LEU A 326 18.46 -9.14 5.81
C LEU A 326 19.24 -7.84 6.00
N VAL A 327 19.95 -7.69 7.12
CA VAL A 327 20.76 -6.49 7.41
C VAL A 327 21.85 -6.28 6.36
N VAL A 328 22.60 -7.32 5.99
CA VAL A 328 23.65 -7.25 4.97
C VAL A 328 23.08 -6.81 3.62
N MET A 329 21.98 -7.44 3.17
CA MET A 329 21.38 -7.14 1.86
C MET A 329 20.74 -5.75 1.81
N LEU A 330 20.17 -5.28 2.93
CA LEU A 330 19.69 -3.91 3.07
C LEU A 330 20.85 -2.92 2.97
N SER A 331 21.91 -3.12 3.76
CA SER A 331 23.09 -2.26 3.78
C SER A 331 23.73 -2.15 2.39
N LEU A 332 23.91 -3.27 1.68
CA LEU A 332 24.43 -3.28 0.31
C LEU A 332 23.50 -2.53 -0.67
N SER A 333 22.19 -2.69 -0.52
CA SER A 333 21.21 -1.97 -1.36
C SER A 333 21.25 -0.46 -1.12
N VAL A 334 21.40 -0.03 0.14
CA VAL A 334 21.52 1.38 0.53
C VAL A 334 22.84 1.98 0.01
N LEU A 335 23.96 1.26 0.17
CA LEU A 335 25.26 1.70 -0.33
C LEU A 335 25.28 1.86 -1.86
N GLU A 336 24.78 0.87 -2.60
CA GLU A 336 24.69 0.95 -4.06
C GLU A 336 23.73 2.07 -4.49
N TRP A 337 22.66 2.31 -3.72
CA TRP A 337 21.76 3.42 -3.97
C TRP A 337 22.49 4.75 -3.79
N GLY A 338 23.22 4.94 -2.69
CA GLY A 338 24.09 6.09 -2.46
C GLY A 338 25.12 6.29 -3.58
N ARG A 339 25.81 5.23 -4.00
CA ARG A 339 26.78 5.28 -5.10
C ARG A 339 26.14 5.77 -6.41
N ARG A 340 24.95 5.26 -6.77
CA ARG A 340 24.20 5.69 -7.97
C ARG A 340 23.67 7.11 -7.88
N LEU A 341 23.38 7.58 -6.67
CA LEU A 341 22.96 8.94 -6.43
C LEU A 341 24.10 9.92 -6.67
N LEU A 342 25.30 9.59 -6.18
CA LEU A 342 26.52 10.40 -6.36
C LEU A 342 26.90 10.55 -7.85
N GLY A 343 26.65 9.53 -8.67
CA GLY A 343 26.91 9.57 -10.12
C GLY A 343 25.87 10.33 -10.96
N ARG A 344 24.88 10.98 -10.34
CA ARG A 344 23.82 11.74 -11.04
C ARG A 344 23.83 13.19 -10.61
N ASN A 345 23.06 14.04 -11.27
CA ASN A 345 22.83 15.42 -10.81
C ASN A 345 22.18 15.40 -9.42
N ILE A 346 23.03 15.51 -8.38
CA ILE A 346 22.69 15.35 -6.96
C ILE A 346 21.57 16.31 -6.58
N ALA A 347 21.65 17.57 -7.03
CA ALA A 347 20.64 18.59 -6.73
C ALA A 347 19.23 18.17 -7.17
N ARG A 348 19.09 17.59 -8.38
CA ARG A 348 17.79 17.11 -8.86
C ARG A 348 17.28 15.91 -8.07
N VAL A 349 18.17 15.04 -7.60
CA VAL A 349 17.74 13.88 -6.80
C VAL A 349 17.41 14.27 -5.37
N CYS A 350 18.23 15.11 -4.72
CA CYS A 350 17.94 15.69 -3.42
C CYS A 350 16.61 16.44 -3.44
N ALA A 351 16.35 17.29 -4.45
CA ALA A 351 15.07 17.96 -4.59
C ALA A 351 13.88 16.97 -4.69
N ARG A 352 14.05 15.82 -5.36
CA ARG A 352 12.99 14.80 -5.46
C ARG A 352 12.77 14.00 -4.18
N LEU A 353 13.82 13.82 -3.37
CA LEU A 353 13.76 13.06 -2.12
C LEU A 353 13.30 13.95 -0.96
N LEU A 354 13.72 15.21 -0.93
CA LEU A 354 13.35 16.18 0.08
C LEU A 354 11.94 16.76 -0.14
N ALA A 355 11.43 16.77 -1.38
CA ALA A 355 10.12 17.36 -1.64
C ALA A 355 8.97 16.75 -0.79
N PRO A 356 8.81 15.41 -0.69
CA PRO A 356 7.81 14.84 0.23
C PRO A 356 8.07 15.18 1.70
N VAL A 357 9.34 15.23 2.12
CA VAL A 357 9.76 15.57 3.49
C VAL A 357 9.27 16.99 3.82
N VAL A 358 9.53 17.96 2.94
CA VAL A 358 9.07 19.34 3.09
C VAL A 358 7.55 19.41 3.08
N GLY A 359 6.88 18.68 2.18
CA GLY A 359 5.41 18.62 2.15
C GLY A 359 4.80 18.14 3.46
N GLY A 360 5.29 17.03 4.00
CA GLY A 360 4.86 16.49 5.29
C GLY A 360 5.17 17.43 6.46
N ALA A 361 6.37 18.00 6.48
CA ALA A 361 6.78 18.96 7.52
C ALA A 361 5.93 20.23 7.53
N VAL A 362 5.59 20.79 6.35
CA VAL A 362 4.73 21.97 6.25
C VAL A 362 3.35 21.69 6.84
N VAL A 363 2.74 20.55 6.50
CA VAL A 363 1.42 20.20 7.05
C VAL A 363 1.49 19.91 8.55
N ALA A 364 2.53 19.23 9.03
CA ALA A 364 2.75 19.04 10.46
C ALA A 364 2.87 20.36 11.23
N LEU A 365 3.59 21.34 10.67
CA LEU A 365 3.71 22.68 11.26
C LEU A 365 2.36 23.41 11.28
N VAL A 366 1.56 23.31 10.21
CA VAL A 366 0.22 23.91 10.16
C VAL A 366 -0.71 23.23 11.17
N ALA A 367 -0.71 21.89 11.23
CA ALA A 367 -1.49 21.12 12.20
C ALA A 367 -1.11 21.47 13.64
N ALA A 368 0.19 21.59 13.94
CA ALA A 368 0.70 22.00 15.25
C ALA A 368 0.28 23.43 15.64
N ARG A 369 -0.03 24.30 14.67
CA ARG A 369 -0.57 25.65 14.93
C ARG A 369 -2.09 25.68 15.07
N ALA A 370 -2.78 24.74 14.42
CA ALA A 370 -4.24 24.70 14.37
C ALA A 370 -4.87 23.90 15.52
N LEU A 371 -4.14 22.96 16.13
CA LEU A 371 -4.64 22.14 17.23
C LEU A 371 -4.56 22.91 18.56
N PRO A 372 -5.70 23.26 19.20
CA PRO A 372 -5.70 23.78 20.56
C PRO A 372 -5.25 22.68 21.53
N GLY A 373 -4.51 23.06 22.59
CA GLY A 373 -3.91 22.13 23.54
C GLY A 373 -4.91 21.16 24.21
N SER A 374 -6.17 21.55 24.34
CA SER A 374 -7.22 20.78 25.03
C SER A 374 -7.91 19.69 24.21
N ALA A 375 -7.70 19.60 22.89
CA ALA A 375 -8.47 18.70 22.03
C ALA A 375 -7.93 17.24 21.95
N LEU A 376 -6.72 16.99 22.47
CA LEU A 376 -6.03 15.68 22.36
C LEU A 376 -5.75 15.02 23.73
N GLU A 377 -5.86 15.75 24.83
CA GLU A 377 -5.45 15.29 26.16
C GLU A 377 -6.40 14.26 26.81
N ALA A 378 -7.62 14.08 26.31
CA ALA A 378 -8.66 13.40 27.07
C ALA A 378 -8.93 11.91 26.78
N ASP A 379 -8.28 11.25 25.81
CA ASP A 379 -8.72 9.86 25.45
C ASP A 379 -7.65 8.91 24.89
N LEU A 380 -6.42 9.37 24.61
CA LEU A 380 -5.42 8.51 23.95
C LEU A 380 -4.73 7.52 24.90
N THR A 381 -4.43 7.95 26.12
CA THR A 381 -3.86 7.11 27.19
C THR A 381 -4.86 6.07 27.66
N GLY A 382 -6.12 6.46 27.88
CA GLY A 382 -7.21 5.52 28.21
C GLY A 382 -7.46 4.49 27.10
N ALA A 383 -7.38 4.90 25.82
CA ALA A 383 -7.54 3.98 24.69
C ALA A 383 -6.38 2.99 24.50
N LEU A 384 -5.18 3.30 25.03
CA LEU A 384 -3.98 2.48 24.92
C LEU A 384 -3.68 1.68 26.21
N GLU A 385 -4.39 1.96 27.29
CA GLU A 385 -4.26 1.27 28.57
C GLU A 385 -4.51 -0.23 28.39
N GLY A 386 -3.56 -1.07 28.82
CA GLY A 386 -3.61 -2.52 28.65
C GLY A 386 -3.17 -3.06 27.28
N THR A 387 -2.87 -2.20 26.30
CA THR A 387 -2.36 -2.63 24.97
C THR A 387 -0.94 -2.14 24.66
N ALA A 388 -0.54 -0.97 25.18
CA ALA A 388 0.80 -0.43 25.01
C ALA A 388 1.70 -0.71 26.24
N PRO A 389 3.02 -0.88 26.06
CA PRO A 389 3.96 -0.94 27.19
C PRO A 389 3.85 0.32 28.08
N PRO A 390 4.06 0.20 29.41
CA PRO A 390 3.97 1.34 30.33
C PRO A 390 4.88 2.50 29.93
N SER A 391 6.09 2.21 29.43
CA SER A 391 7.04 3.22 28.94
C SER A 391 6.55 4.03 27.74
N VAL A 392 5.67 3.46 26.91
CA VAL A 392 5.02 4.16 25.79
C VAL A 392 3.92 5.08 26.31
N LEU A 393 3.15 4.64 27.31
CA LEU A 393 2.12 5.46 27.96
C LEU A 393 2.75 6.65 28.69
N GLU A 394 3.80 6.40 29.48
CA GLU A 394 4.56 7.45 30.17
C GLU A 394 5.21 8.45 29.20
N LEU A 395 5.66 7.99 28.03
CA LEU A 395 6.16 8.88 26.99
C LEU A 395 5.03 9.75 26.41
N LEU A 396 3.86 9.17 26.13
CA LEU A 396 2.73 9.90 25.59
C LEU A 396 2.20 10.96 26.55
N GLU A 397 2.16 10.67 27.85
CA GLU A 397 1.81 11.64 28.91
C GLU A 397 2.83 12.79 29.03
N ALA A 398 4.10 12.49 28.79
CA ALA A 398 5.18 13.49 28.83
C ALA A 398 5.26 14.37 27.59
N LEU A 399 4.56 14.02 26.50
CA LEU A 399 4.63 14.75 25.23
C LEU A 399 3.62 15.90 25.20
N PRO A 400 4.01 17.08 24.70
CA PRO A 400 3.05 18.15 24.44
C PRO A 400 2.02 17.69 23.38
N ALA A 401 0.79 18.21 23.44
CA ALA A 401 -0.31 17.79 22.55
C ALA A 401 0.05 17.79 21.05
N PHE A 402 0.90 18.72 20.59
CA PHE A 402 1.36 18.74 19.20
C PHE A 402 2.24 17.53 18.83
N ALA A 403 3.04 17.03 19.78
CA ALA A 403 3.91 15.89 19.57
C ALA A 403 3.11 14.58 19.60
N VAL A 404 2.10 14.48 20.46
CA VAL A 404 1.11 13.38 20.43
C VAL A 404 0.39 13.34 19.08
N ALA A 405 -0.11 14.48 18.59
CA ALA A 405 -0.74 14.58 17.27
C ALA A 405 0.21 14.15 16.13
N ALA A 406 1.50 14.50 16.25
CA ALA A 406 2.50 14.11 15.26
C ALA A 406 2.84 12.61 15.31
N VAL A 407 2.85 11.98 16.50
CA VAL A 407 2.98 10.52 16.65
C VAL A 407 1.80 9.83 15.99
N VAL A 408 0.56 10.26 16.27
CA VAL A 408 -0.65 9.75 15.60
C VAL A 408 -0.51 9.91 14.08
N LEU A 409 -0.06 11.08 13.61
CA LEU A 409 0.15 11.30 12.19
C LEU A 409 1.20 10.35 11.59
N VAL A 410 2.30 10.08 12.28
CA VAL A 410 3.31 9.11 11.85
C VAL A 410 2.72 7.70 11.75
N VAL A 411 1.89 7.29 12.71
CA VAL A 411 1.17 6.00 12.67
C VAL A 411 0.24 5.92 11.45
N THR A 412 -0.57 6.95 11.20
CA THR A 412 -1.46 6.97 10.02
C THR A 412 -0.68 6.96 8.70
N LEU A 413 0.44 7.69 8.61
CA LEU A 413 1.32 7.68 7.44
C LEU A 413 2.02 6.32 7.26
N ALA A 414 2.37 5.65 8.36
CA ALA A 414 2.91 4.30 8.32
C ALA A 414 1.86 3.30 7.82
N LEU A 415 0.60 3.42 8.24
CA LEU A 415 -0.53 2.64 7.73
C LEU A 415 -0.69 2.84 6.21
N LEU A 416 -0.72 4.10 5.75
CA LEU A 416 -0.77 4.43 4.32
C LEU A 416 0.43 3.85 3.55
N ALA A 417 1.64 3.99 4.09
CA ALA A 417 2.85 3.44 3.48
C ALA A 417 2.79 1.90 3.41
N SER A 418 2.29 1.25 4.46
CA SER A 418 2.13 -0.21 4.52
C SER A 418 1.18 -0.74 3.45
N MET A 419 0.03 -0.07 3.25
CA MET A 419 -0.92 -0.38 2.18
C MET A 419 -0.25 -0.31 0.79
N LEU A 420 0.47 0.77 0.51
CA LEU A 420 1.17 0.95 -0.78
C LEU A 420 2.32 -0.05 -0.97
N TRP A 421 3.03 -0.38 0.11
CA TRP A 421 4.04 -1.43 0.09
C TRP A 421 3.42 -2.81 -0.14
N ALA A 422 2.27 -3.12 0.46
CA ALA A 422 1.54 -4.37 0.24
C ALA A 422 1.19 -4.55 -1.24
N VAL A 423 0.65 -3.52 -1.90
CA VAL A 423 0.39 -3.55 -3.36
C VAL A 423 1.69 -3.77 -4.16
N THR A 424 2.77 -3.10 -3.76
CA THR A 424 4.09 -3.30 -4.38
C THR A 424 4.60 -4.73 -4.19
N MET A 425 4.33 -5.36 -3.05
CA MET A 425 4.72 -6.73 -2.75
C MET A 425 3.86 -7.75 -3.49
N MET A 426 2.53 -7.59 -3.52
CA MET A 426 1.63 -8.44 -4.32
C MET A 426 2.10 -8.50 -5.78
N ARG A 427 2.52 -7.36 -6.33
CA ARG A 427 3.13 -7.29 -7.65
C ARG A 427 4.49 -7.97 -7.73
N ALA A 428 5.39 -7.73 -6.76
CA ALA A 428 6.71 -8.36 -6.74
C ALA A 428 6.62 -9.89 -6.71
N PHE A 429 5.60 -10.42 -6.02
CA PHE A 429 5.28 -11.83 -5.96
C PHE A 429 4.49 -12.36 -7.16
N ARG A 430 4.13 -11.53 -8.13
CA ARG A 430 3.29 -11.88 -9.29
C ARG A 430 1.90 -12.41 -8.90
N LEU A 431 1.36 -11.96 -7.77
CA LEU A 431 -0.05 -12.19 -7.43
C LEU A 431 -0.97 -11.32 -8.28
N LEU A 432 -0.48 -10.12 -8.65
CA LEU A 432 -1.16 -9.24 -9.59
C LEU A 432 -0.66 -9.47 -11.03
N PRO A 433 -1.54 -9.29 -12.03
CA PRO A 433 -1.17 -9.31 -13.44
C PRO A 433 -0.02 -8.34 -13.77
N PRO A 434 0.71 -8.61 -14.88
CA PRO A 434 1.70 -7.66 -15.39
C PRO A 434 1.07 -6.37 -15.94
N ARG A 435 -0.18 -6.46 -16.43
CA ARG A 435 -1.03 -5.40 -17.01
C ARG A 435 -2.30 -5.21 -16.17
N ALA A 436 -3.07 -4.14 -16.39
CA ALA A 436 -4.36 -3.92 -15.72
C ALA A 436 -4.36 -4.06 -14.17
N ILE A 437 -3.28 -3.64 -13.51
CA ILE A 437 -3.08 -3.87 -12.07
C ILE A 437 -4.19 -3.23 -11.22
N GLY A 438 -4.66 -2.04 -11.60
CA GLY A 438 -5.74 -1.35 -10.89
C GLY A 438 -7.05 -2.12 -10.99
N ALA A 439 -7.38 -2.65 -12.17
CA ALA A 439 -8.55 -3.50 -12.39
C ALA A 439 -8.51 -4.76 -11.52
N ALA A 440 -7.38 -5.47 -11.52
CA ALA A 440 -7.20 -6.69 -10.72
C ALA A 440 -7.37 -6.42 -9.23
N LEU A 441 -6.78 -5.32 -8.75
CA LEU A 441 -6.83 -4.98 -7.34
C LEU A 441 -8.26 -4.55 -6.92
N ALA A 442 -8.97 -3.80 -7.78
CA ALA A 442 -10.35 -3.41 -7.53
C ALA A 442 -11.29 -4.63 -7.53
N ALA A 443 -11.19 -5.48 -8.54
CA ALA A 443 -11.94 -6.72 -8.64
C ALA A 443 -11.64 -7.67 -7.47
N GLY A 444 -10.36 -7.84 -7.11
CA GLY A 444 -9.95 -8.67 -5.98
C GLY A 444 -10.50 -8.15 -4.65
N ALA A 445 -10.46 -6.84 -4.42
CA ALA A 445 -11.06 -6.23 -3.24
C ALA A 445 -12.59 -6.39 -3.20
N MET A 446 -13.28 -6.24 -4.33
CA MET A 446 -14.71 -6.54 -4.44
C MET A 446 -15.02 -8.04 -4.24
N GLY A 447 -14.12 -8.93 -4.64
CA GLY A 447 -14.22 -10.36 -4.31
C GLY A 447 -14.11 -10.64 -2.81
N VAL A 448 -13.20 -9.96 -2.10
CA VAL A 448 -13.10 -10.04 -0.63
C VAL A 448 -14.36 -9.50 0.03
N LEU A 449 -14.91 -8.40 -0.49
CA LEU A 449 -16.21 -7.88 -0.04
C LEU A 449 -17.32 -8.91 -0.23
N ALA A 450 -17.40 -9.57 -1.39
CA ALA A 450 -18.36 -10.64 -1.66
C ALA A 450 -18.25 -11.79 -0.65
N ALA A 451 -17.03 -12.20 -0.30
CA ALA A 451 -16.79 -13.21 0.73
C ALA A 451 -17.29 -12.75 2.11
N GLY A 452 -17.01 -11.50 2.49
CA GLY A 452 -17.52 -10.90 3.72
C GLY A 452 -19.05 -10.91 3.79
N ILE A 453 -19.71 -10.52 2.68
CA ILE A 453 -21.17 -10.52 2.58
C ILE A 453 -21.75 -11.94 2.73
N ALA A 454 -21.11 -12.94 2.14
CA ALA A 454 -21.54 -14.33 2.24
C ALA A 454 -21.46 -14.86 3.69
N ILE A 455 -20.43 -14.46 4.46
CA ILE A 455 -20.28 -14.83 5.87
C ILE A 455 -21.46 -14.32 6.72
N VAL A 456 -22.00 -13.14 6.41
CA VAL A 456 -23.13 -12.54 7.13
C VAL A 456 -24.48 -13.07 6.62
N GLY A 457 -24.48 -14.12 5.79
CA GLY A 457 -25.69 -14.79 5.31
C GLY A 457 -26.41 -14.05 4.17
N GLN A 458 -25.87 -12.96 3.63
CA GLN A 458 -26.46 -12.21 2.52
C GLN A 458 -26.02 -12.78 1.16
N VAL A 459 -26.26 -14.08 0.93
CA VAL A 459 -25.71 -14.83 -0.22
C VAL A 459 -26.05 -14.21 -1.57
N GLU A 460 -27.26 -13.67 -1.76
CA GLU A 460 -27.64 -13.02 -3.03
C GLU A 460 -26.80 -11.77 -3.31
N ALA A 461 -26.56 -10.94 -2.29
CA ALA A 461 -25.70 -9.77 -2.43
C ALA A 461 -24.24 -10.19 -2.67
N ALA A 462 -23.79 -11.30 -2.07
CA ALA A 462 -22.46 -11.86 -2.33
C ALA A 462 -22.31 -12.31 -3.78
N ILE A 463 -23.31 -13.01 -4.35
CA ILE A 463 -23.34 -13.42 -5.76
C ILE A 463 -23.27 -12.20 -6.68
N ILE A 464 -24.10 -11.17 -6.42
CA ILE A 464 -24.11 -9.94 -7.21
C ILE A 464 -22.74 -9.22 -7.13
N THR A 465 -22.14 -9.15 -5.93
CA THR A 465 -20.82 -8.52 -5.74
C THR A 465 -19.72 -9.30 -6.44
N ALA A 466 -19.77 -10.63 -6.39
CA ALA A 466 -18.81 -11.49 -7.09
C ALA A 466 -18.92 -11.32 -8.61
N ALA A 467 -20.13 -11.30 -9.17
CA ALA A 467 -20.35 -11.03 -10.59
C ALA A 467 -19.84 -9.63 -10.97
N ALA A 468 -20.10 -8.62 -10.14
CA ALA A 468 -19.58 -7.27 -10.34
C ALA A 468 -18.05 -7.22 -10.32
N ALA A 469 -17.38 -7.98 -9.46
CA ALA A 469 -15.92 -8.08 -9.46
C ALA A 469 -15.37 -8.58 -10.81
N PHE A 470 -16.01 -9.57 -11.44
CA PHE A 470 -15.62 -10.02 -12.79
C PHE A 470 -15.88 -8.95 -13.86
N VAL A 471 -17.01 -8.26 -13.80
CA VAL A 471 -17.31 -7.14 -14.71
C VAL A 471 -16.26 -6.03 -14.59
N LEU A 472 -15.86 -5.68 -13.37
CA LEU A 472 -14.82 -4.68 -13.12
C LEU A 472 -13.44 -5.11 -13.65
N TRP A 473 -13.11 -6.40 -13.48
CA TRP A 473 -11.88 -6.96 -14.03
C TRP A 473 -11.86 -6.84 -15.56
N ASP A 474 -12.90 -7.30 -16.23
CA ASP A 474 -12.99 -7.35 -17.69
C ASP A 474 -12.99 -5.94 -18.32
N ILE A 475 -13.84 -5.03 -17.83
CA ILE A 475 -13.87 -3.63 -18.28
C ILE A 475 -12.49 -2.97 -18.11
N GLY A 476 -11.81 -3.28 -17.02
CA GLY A 476 -10.50 -2.72 -16.72
C GLY A 476 -9.34 -3.29 -17.51
N GLU A 477 -9.36 -4.58 -17.77
CA GLU A 477 -8.41 -5.24 -18.66
C GLU A 477 -8.56 -4.69 -20.08
N TYR A 478 -9.80 -4.53 -20.56
CA TYR A 478 -10.08 -3.91 -21.85
C TYR A 478 -9.63 -2.44 -21.90
N ALA A 479 -9.89 -1.65 -20.85
CA ALA A 479 -9.42 -0.27 -20.75
C ALA A 479 -7.89 -0.17 -20.86
N ASP A 480 -7.17 -1.06 -20.18
CA ASP A 480 -5.71 -1.13 -20.24
C ASP A 480 -5.22 -1.55 -21.64
N GLY A 481 -5.91 -2.51 -22.27
CA GLY A 481 -5.66 -2.91 -23.66
C GLY A 481 -5.77 -1.73 -24.63
N VAL A 482 -6.91 -1.02 -24.60
CA VAL A 482 -7.13 0.18 -25.44
C VAL A 482 -6.05 1.24 -25.22
N ARG A 483 -5.70 1.54 -23.96
CA ARG A 483 -4.65 2.53 -23.65
C ARG A 483 -3.29 2.10 -24.16
N THR A 484 -2.93 0.84 -23.98
CA THR A 484 -1.59 0.33 -24.30
C THR A 484 -1.39 0.10 -25.80
N GLU A 485 -2.44 -0.30 -26.53
CA GLU A 485 -2.37 -0.64 -27.95
C GLU A 485 -2.74 0.52 -28.86
N LEU A 486 -3.76 1.30 -28.51
CA LEU A 486 -4.32 2.36 -29.37
C LEU A 486 -4.03 3.78 -28.84
N GLY A 487 -3.68 3.90 -27.56
CA GLY A 487 -3.44 5.17 -26.88
C GLY A 487 -4.73 5.81 -26.35
N SER A 488 -4.61 6.60 -25.28
CA SER A 488 -5.76 7.23 -24.59
C SER A 488 -6.49 8.32 -25.39
N ALA A 489 -6.06 8.61 -26.62
CA ALA A 489 -6.67 9.59 -27.51
C ALA A 489 -7.35 8.96 -28.73
N ALA A 490 -7.33 7.63 -28.84
CA ALA A 490 -8.00 6.92 -29.91
C ALA A 490 -9.53 7.11 -29.84
N ALA A 491 -10.17 7.19 -31.01
CA ALA A 491 -11.63 7.33 -31.11
C ALA A 491 -12.33 5.98 -30.92
N THR A 492 -12.22 5.39 -29.73
CA THR A 492 -12.68 4.03 -29.39
C THR A 492 -14.01 3.98 -28.66
N LEU A 493 -14.66 5.14 -28.45
CA LEU A 493 -15.90 5.28 -27.66
C LEU A 493 -16.95 4.20 -27.98
N ARG A 494 -17.25 3.96 -29.26
CA ARG A 494 -18.27 2.98 -29.65
C ARG A 494 -17.88 1.56 -29.24
N ALA A 495 -16.64 1.16 -29.46
CA ALA A 495 -16.15 -0.17 -29.10
C ALA A 495 -16.11 -0.35 -27.57
N GLU A 496 -15.66 0.68 -26.85
CA GLU A 496 -15.67 0.69 -25.39
C GLU A 496 -17.09 0.56 -24.83
N LEU A 497 -18.06 1.33 -25.34
CA LEU A 497 -19.46 1.24 -24.89
C LEU A 497 -20.10 -0.12 -25.20
N VAL A 498 -19.81 -0.71 -26.37
CA VAL A 498 -20.30 -2.06 -26.72
C VAL A 498 -19.71 -3.10 -25.77
N HIS A 499 -18.41 -3.02 -25.48
CA HIS A 499 -17.77 -3.93 -24.53
C HIS A 499 -18.33 -3.75 -23.12
N ILE A 500 -18.37 -2.52 -22.58
CA ILE A 500 -18.95 -2.22 -21.26
C ILE A 500 -20.38 -2.75 -21.16
N GLY A 501 -21.22 -2.47 -22.16
CA GLY A 501 -22.61 -2.92 -22.20
C GLY A 501 -22.72 -4.45 -22.27
N GLY A 502 -21.93 -5.11 -23.11
CA GLY A 502 -21.89 -6.56 -23.25
C GLY A 502 -21.42 -7.26 -21.99
N THR A 503 -20.34 -6.77 -21.36
CA THR A 503 -19.79 -7.27 -20.10
C THR A 503 -20.78 -7.09 -18.95
N ALA A 504 -21.38 -5.90 -18.82
CA ALA A 504 -22.38 -5.64 -17.78
C ALA A 504 -23.64 -6.50 -17.96
N ALA A 505 -24.14 -6.65 -19.19
CA ALA A 505 -25.28 -7.51 -19.50
C ALA A 505 -24.99 -8.98 -19.20
N THR A 506 -23.81 -9.48 -19.61
CA THR A 506 -23.38 -10.85 -19.31
C THR A 506 -23.24 -11.08 -17.81
N GLY A 507 -22.61 -10.14 -17.09
CA GLY A 507 -22.51 -10.19 -15.63
C GLY A 507 -23.87 -10.20 -14.94
N ALA A 508 -24.82 -9.39 -15.43
CA ALA A 508 -26.19 -9.37 -14.91
C ALA A 508 -26.92 -10.71 -15.16
N VAL A 509 -26.81 -11.28 -16.36
CA VAL A 509 -27.37 -12.60 -16.69
C VAL A 509 -26.79 -13.68 -15.79
N VAL A 510 -25.46 -13.71 -15.60
CA VAL A 510 -24.80 -14.67 -14.71
C VAL A 510 -25.26 -14.49 -13.27
N ALA A 511 -25.33 -13.26 -12.76
CA ALA A 511 -25.79 -12.98 -11.41
C ALA A 511 -27.25 -13.43 -11.20
N VAL A 512 -28.16 -13.06 -12.11
CA VAL A 512 -29.59 -13.43 -12.04
C VAL A 512 -29.76 -14.95 -12.15
N ALA A 513 -29.07 -15.61 -13.09
CA ALA A 513 -29.14 -17.06 -13.24
C ALA A 513 -28.59 -17.78 -11.99
N THR A 514 -27.50 -17.29 -11.41
CA THR A 514 -26.89 -17.87 -10.20
C THR A 514 -27.81 -17.67 -8.99
N VAL A 515 -28.41 -16.49 -8.82
CA VAL A 515 -29.41 -16.23 -7.77
C VAL A 515 -30.65 -17.10 -7.96
N ALA A 516 -31.14 -17.26 -9.19
CA ALA A 516 -32.28 -18.12 -9.49
C ALA A 516 -31.98 -19.59 -9.19
N CYS A 517 -30.81 -20.09 -9.60
CA CYS A 517 -30.35 -21.44 -9.26
C CYS A 517 -30.19 -21.61 -7.75
N TYR A 518 -29.60 -20.63 -7.07
CA TYR A 518 -29.47 -20.64 -5.60
C TYR A 518 -30.83 -20.73 -4.92
N ARG A 519 -31.81 -19.90 -5.32
CA ARG A 519 -33.18 -19.95 -4.79
C ARG A 519 -33.89 -21.26 -5.09
N TRP A 520 -33.62 -21.86 -6.24
CA TRP A 520 -34.22 -23.12 -6.66
C TRP A 520 -33.67 -24.33 -5.89
N LEU A 521 -32.36 -24.33 -5.58
CA LEU A 521 -31.68 -25.41 -4.84
C LEU A 521 -31.73 -25.25 -3.31
N LEU A 522 -32.14 -24.07 -2.82
CA LEU A 522 -32.20 -23.70 -1.40
C LEU A 522 -33.04 -24.63 -0.50
N PRO A 523 -34.13 -25.27 -0.95
CA PRO A 523 -34.86 -26.24 -0.13
C PRO A 523 -34.00 -27.44 0.31
N GLU A 524 -32.93 -27.75 -0.42
CA GLU A 524 -32.08 -28.92 -0.20
C GLU A 524 -30.69 -28.58 0.40
N LEU A 525 -30.22 -27.33 0.24
CA LEU A 525 -28.90 -26.89 0.67
C LEU A 525 -29.00 -25.86 1.81
N SER A 526 -29.41 -26.30 3.01
CA SER A 526 -29.23 -25.46 4.19
C SER A 526 -27.74 -25.42 4.56
N ILE A 527 -27.02 -24.42 4.05
CA ILE A 527 -25.68 -24.09 4.56
C ILE A 527 -25.89 -23.40 5.90
N SER A 528 -26.14 -24.20 6.94
CA SER A 528 -26.43 -23.74 8.30
C SER A 528 -25.21 -23.11 9.00
N VAL A 529 -24.03 -23.15 8.38
CA VAL A 529 -22.77 -22.75 9.00
C VAL A 529 -22.04 -21.71 8.12
N PRO A 530 -21.91 -20.45 8.58
CA PRO A 530 -21.22 -19.35 7.90
C PRO A 530 -19.80 -19.69 7.39
N ALA A 531 -19.08 -20.56 8.11
CA ALA A 531 -17.76 -21.03 7.72
C ALA A 531 -17.76 -21.78 6.37
N HIS A 532 -18.83 -22.52 6.04
CA HIS A 532 -18.92 -23.26 4.78
C HIS A 532 -19.19 -22.34 3.59
N ALA A 533 -19.92 -21.24 3.79
CA ALA A 533 -20.09 -20.19 2.79
C ALA A 533 -18.78 -19.43 2.54
N ALA A 534 -18.02 -19.13 3.61
CA ALA A 534 -16.69 -18.53 3.52
C ALA A 534 -15.69 -19.43 2.80
N VAL A 535 -15.72 -20.74 3.10
CA VAL A 535 -14.90 -21.75 2.42
C VAL A 535 -15.33 -21.86 0.96
N ALA A 536 -16.62 -21.94 0.63
CA ALA A 536 -17.08 -22.03 -0.76
C ALA A 536 -16.66 -20.82 -1.61
N VAL A 537 -16.87 -19.60 -1.10
CA VAL A 537 -16.43 -18.37 -1.78
C VAL A 537 -14.91 -18.26 -1.79
N GLY A 538 -14.24 -18.61 -0.69
CA GLY A 538 -12.79 -18.65 -0.59
C GLY A 538 -12.16 -19.64 -1.57
N THR A 539 -12.73 -20.84 -1.72
CA THR A 539 -12.34 -21.84 -2.72
C THR A 539 -12.69 -21.41 -4.13
N GLY A 540 -13.80 -20.69 -4.35
CA GLY A 540 -14.13 -20.09 -5.64
C GLY A 540 -13.11 -19.02 -6.04
N LEU A 541 -12.74 -18.13 -5.11
CA LEU A 541 -11.71 -17.11 -5.32
C LEU A 541 -10.30 -17.71 -5.46
N LEU A 542 -9.97 -18.74 -4.68
CA LEU A 542 -8.72 -19.51 -4.83
C LEU A 542 -8.69 -20.25 -6.15
N ALA A 543 -9.80 -20.84 -6.61
CA ALA A 543 -9.90 -21.49 -7.90
C ALA A 543 -9.73 -20.47 -9.03
N VAL A 544 -10.31 -19.27 -8.92
CA VAL A 544 -10.10 -18.19 -9.89
C VAL A 544 -8.65 -17.70 -9.87
N ALA A 545 -8.06 -17.48 -8.69
CA ALA A 545 -6.65 -17.11 -8.55
C ALA A 545 -5.72 -18.22 -9.09
N PHE A 546 -6.08 -19.48 -8.89
CA PHE A 546 -5.36 -20.65 -9.38
C PHE A 546 -5.50 -20.81 -10.90
N VAL A 547 -6.69 -20.61 -11.47
CA VAL A 547 -6.93 -20.59 -12.92
C VAL A 547 -6.17 -19.45 -13.57
N VAL A 548 -6.22 -18.24 -13.01
CA VAL A 548 -5.41 -17.09 -13.46
C VAL A 548 -3.92 -17.36 -13.32
N TRP A 549 -3.51 -18.13 -12.31
CA TRP A 549 -2.12 -18.54 -12.09
C TRP A 549 -1.66 -19.60 -13.11
N VAL A 550 -2.48 -20.61 -13.39
CA VAL A 550 -2.21 -21.70 -14.35
C VAL A 550 -2.19 -21.16 -15.79
N LEU A 551 -3.10 -20.26 -16.14
CA LEU A 551 -3.17 -19.66 -17.48
C LEU A 551 -2.02 -18.68 -17.76
N ARG A 552 -1.20 -18.34 -16.76
CA ARG A 552 -0.11 -17.35 -16.89
C ARG A 552 1.29 -17.91 -17.08
N GLY A 553 1.48 -19.24 -17.08
CA GLY A 553 2.74 -19.90 -17.44
C GLY A 553 3.96 -19.50 -16.59
#